data_AF-A0A813KCQ1-F1
#
_entry.id   AF-A0A813KCQ1-F1
#
_cell.length_a   1.000
_cell.length_b   1.000
_cell.length_c   1.000
_cell.angle_alpha   90.00
_cell.angle_beta   90.00
_cell.angle_gamma   90.00
#
_symmetry.space_group_name_H-M   'P 1'
#
loop_
_entity.id
_entity.type
_entity.pdbx_description
1 polymer ?
#
loop_
_entity_poly.entity_id
_entity_poly.type
_entity_poly.pdbx_seq_one_letter_code
_entity_poly.pdbx_strand_id
1 'polypeptide(L)'
;MSSFEPSGLHAAATIKAQRALKEGAAENGEECFIDEVQWRADVIDLCRVMECAKKLWLILEHSNEAMIRTALEIMVCRVAKKTLWWQDFWYSVEEKREYFKSLVGQKLAIAIANAKRSKVDLSALQGSGEEDPRLAVLRKQLEESEAALKAARAAQAAAENDARNMREAAEEAAKRIADLEKSIETYRSQAKENAAAANTPAPKDDSEELRRLKAQLSERDKQVADLEQQLKDLTNEIKRRDSLPKEGNDKDSNAELQMAQRRIEDLEKQLKQARADLAAEKKKPPQGPTEKAEKPSK
;
A
#
# COMPACT_ATOMS: atom_id res chain seq x y z
N MET A 1 47.65 -1.26 -73.05
CA MET A 1 48.26 -0.59 -71.88
C MET A 1 47.53 -1.09 -70.65
N SER A 2 48.20 -1.95 -69.85
CA SER A 2 47.63 -2.49 -68.61
C SER A 2 47.75 -1.42 -67.53
N SER A 3 46.63 -0.91 -67.02
CA SER A 3 46.61 0.05 -65.93
C SER A 3 47.08 -0.63 -64.65
N PHE A 4 48.25 -0.24 -64.17
CA PHE A 4 48.79 -0.69 -62.90
C PHE A 4 47.98 -0.05 -61.77
N GLU A 5 46.98 -0.76 -61.26
CA GLU A 5 46.23 -0.30 -60.09
C GLU A 5 47.10 -0.45 -58.83
N PRO A 6 47.17 0.57 -57.96
CA PRO A 6 47.94 0.50 -56.71
C PRO A 6 47.47 -0.66 -55.82
N SER A 7 48.39 -1.53 -55.39
CA SER A 7 48.09 -2.79 -54.68
C SER A 7 47.24 -2.63 -53.41
N GLY A 8 47.28 -1.45 -52.78
CA GLY A 8 46.46 -1.14 -51.59
C GLY A 8 44.96 -1.08 -51.87
N LEU A 9 44.54 -0.59 -53.04
CA LEU A 9 43.13 -0.51 -53.42
C LEU A 9 42.55 -1.91 -53.69
N HIS A 10 43.36 -2.81 -54.24
CA HIS A 10 42.96 -4.19 -54.49
C HIS A 10 42.81 -5.00 -53.20
N ALA A 11 43.71 -4.80 -52.23
CA ALA A 11 43.58 -5.39 -50.90
C ALA A 11 42.33 -4.87 -50.17
N ALA A 12 42.05 -3.56 -50.24
CA ALA A 12 40.84 -2.98 -49.66
C ALA A 12 39.55 -3.51 -50.32
N ALA A 13 39.53 -3.64 -51.64
CA ALA A 13 38.39 -4.19 -52.38
C ALA A 13 38.16 -5.68 -52.05
N THR A 14 39.23 -6.46 -51.91
CA THR A 14 39.15 -7.88 -51.55
C THR A 14 38.65 -8.09 -50.12
N ILE A 15 39.15 -7.30 -49.16
CA ILE A 15 38.67 -7.32 -47.77
C ILE A 15 37.20 -6.89 -47.70
N LYS A 16 36.81 -5.88 -48.49
CA LYS A 16 35.42 -5.42 -48.60
C LYS A 16 34.51 -6.52 -49.16
N ALA A 17 34.93 -7.22 -50.21
CA ALA A 17 34.19 -8.33 -50.80
C ALA A 17 34.07 -9.53 -49.84
N GLN A 18 35.14 -9.88 -49.13
CA GLN A 18 35.12 -10.96 -48.13
C GLN A 18 34.23 -10.65 -46.93
N ARG A 19 34.16 -9.37 -46.51
CA ARG A 19 33.24 -8.93 -45.45
C ARG A 19 31.78 -8.95 -45.92
N ALA A 20 31.49 -8.47 -47.14
CA ALA A 20 30.16 -8.52 -47.73
C ALA A 20 29.63 -9.96 -47.93
N LEU A 21 30.52 -10.94 -48.08
CA LEU A 21 30.18 -12.37 -48.15
C LEU A 21 29.93 -13.01 -46.78
N LYS A 22 30.60 -12.54 -45.72
CA LYS A 22 30.45 -13.09 -44.35
C LYS A 22 29.33 -12.43 -43.55
N GLU A 23 29.06 -11.16 -43.82
CA GLU A 23 28.02 -10.37 -43.17
C GLU A 23 27.02 -10.01 -44.26
N GLY A 24 25.85 -10.67 -44.25
CA GLY A 24 24.77 -10.33 -45.18
C GLY A 24 24.47 -8.83 -45.13
N ALA A 25 24.87 -8.12 -46.17
CA ALA A 25 24.46 -6.76 -46.53
C ALA A 25 24.42 -5.71 -45.39
N ALA A 26 25.58 -5.36 -44.83
CA ALA A 26 25.72 -4.09 -44.10
C ALA A 26 25.99 -2.91 -45.07
N GLU A 27 25.10 -2.66 -46.04
CA GLU A 27 25.22 -1.51 -46.95
C GLU A 27 24.90 -0.17 -46.28
N ASN A 28 24.33 -0.19 -45.07
CA ASN A 28 23.80 1.01 -44.39
C ASN A 28 24.75 1.66 -43.37
N GLY A 29 26.02 1.23 -43.28
CA GLY A 29 26.92 1.72 -42.24
C GLY A 29 26.48 1.28 -40.82
N GLU A 30 25.69 0.22 -40.76
CA GLU A 30 25.39 -0.51 -39.53
C GLU A 30 26.67 -1.05 -38.91
N GLU A 31 26.56 -1.27 -37.61
CA GLU A 31 27.64 -1.41 -36.65
C GLU A 31 28.69 -2.42 -37.10
N CYS A 32 29.96 -1.97 -37.17
CA CYS A 32 31.08 -2.91 -37.08
C CYS A 32 31.00 -3.46 -35.66
N PHE A 33 30.23 -4.53 -35.48
CA PHE A 33 30.04 -5.18 -34.21
C PHE A 33 31.42 -5.63 -33.75
N ILE A 34 31.87 -5.11 -32.62
CA ILE A 34 33.12 -5.56 -32.01
C ILE A 34 32.80 -6.92 -31.40
N ASP A 35 33.17 -7.98 -32.10
CA ASP A 35 33.16 -9.31 -31.51
C ASP A 35 34.30 -9.38 -30.48
N GLU A 36 33.93 -9.19 -29.21
CA GLU A 36 34.87 -9.25 -28.09
C GLU A 36 35.59 -10.60 -28.00
N VAL A 37 34.95 -11.69 -28.41
CA VAL A 37 35.56 -13.02 -28.40
C VAL A 37 36.67 -13.08 -29.45
N GLN A 38 36.40 -12.59 -30.65
CA GLN A 38 37.39 -12.49 -31.72
C GLN A 38 38.56 -11.57 -31.34
N TRP A 39 38.27 -10.39 -30.74
CA TRP A 39 39.32 -9.47 -30.29
C TRP A 39 40.23 -10.09 -29.23
N ARG A 40 39.64 -10.80 -28.26
CA ARG A 40 40.43 -11.54 -27.26
C ARG A 40 41.29 -12.59 -27.94
N ALA A 41 40.75 -13.35 -28.90
CA ALA A 41 41.51 -14.35 -29.64
C ALA A 41 42.68 -13.74 -30.43
N ASP A 42 42.47 -12.59 -31.09
CA ASP A 42 43.48 -11.93 -31.90
C ASP A 42 44.61 -11.29 -31.07
N VAL A 43 44.36 -10.94 -29.81
CA VAL A 43 45.34 -10.34 -28.89
C VAL A 43 46.12 -11.40 -28.09
N ILE A 44 45.74 -12.69 -28.16
CA ILE A 44 46.50 -13.80 -27.52
C ILE A 44 47.88 -13.99 -28.16
N ASP A 45 48.04 -13.67 -29.45
CA ASP A 45 49.34 -13.72 -30.13
C ASP A 45 50.22 -12.54 -29.70
N LEU A 46 50.94 -12.74 -28.59
CA LEU A 46 51.85 -11.74 -28.03
C LEU A 46 52.99 -11.35 -28.98
N CYS A 47 53.41 -12.25 -29.86
CA CYS A 47 54.44 -11.95 -30.86
C CYS A 47 53.93 -10.93 -31.87
N ARG A 48 52.71 -11.12 -32.39
CA ARG A 48 52.07 -10.18 -33.31
C ARG A 48 51.78 -8.83 -32.65
N VAL A 49 51.32 -8.83 -31.40
CA VAL A 49 51.11 -7.58 -30.63
C VAL A 49 52.43 -6.82 -30.45
N MET A 50 53.52 -7.52 -30.10
CA MET A 50 54.85 -6.94 -29.95
C MET A 50 55.39 -6.39 -31.28
N GLU A 51 55.18 -7.07 -32.40
CA GLU A 51 55.56 -6.56 -33.72
C GLU A 51 54.81 -5.28 -34.09
N CYS A 52 53.50 -5.23 -33.84
CA CYS A 52 52.71 -4.01 -34.02
C CYS A 52 53.23 -2.86 -33.13
N ALA A 53 53.53 -3.15 -31.87
CA ALA A 53 54.10 -2.17 -30.94
C ALA A 53 55.46 -1.65 -31.43
N LYS A 54 56.36 -2.52 -31.89
CA LYS A 54 57.66 -2.13 -32.48
C LYS A 54 57.49 -1.25 -33.72
N LYS A 55 56.56 -1.58 -34.62
CA LYS A 55 56.26 -0.77 -35.81
C LYS A 55 55.75 0.62 -35.43
N LEU A 56 54.84 0.71 -34.46
CA LEU A 56 54.34 1.99 -33.96
C LEU A 56 55.45 2.81 -33.27
N TRP A 57 56.34 2.15 -32.53
CA TRP A 57 57.50 2.78 -31.91
C TRP A 57 58.48 3.36 -32.94
N LEU A 58 58.80 2.61 -34.01
CA LEU A 58 59.64 3.12 -35.10
C LEU A 58 59.01 4.33 -35.81
N ILE A 59 57.69 4.34 -35.96
CA ILE A 59 56.97 5.49 -36.52
C ILE A 59 57.09 6.70 -35.57
N LEU A 60 56.98 6.48 -34.25
CA LEU A 60 57.17 7.51 -33.23
C LEU A 60 58.59 8.10 -33.22
N GLU A 61 59.62 7.33 -33.57
CA GLU A 61 61.01 7.83 -33.64
C GLU A 61 61.18 8.93 -34.71
N HIS A 62 60.40 8.85 -35.79
CA HIS A 62 60.53 9.76 -36.94
C HIS A 62 59.39 10.78 -37.05
N SER A 63 58.46 10.79 -36.11
CA SER A 63 57.25 11.62 -36.19
C SER A 63 56.85 12.17 -34.83
N ASN A 64 56.17 13.31 -34.83
CA ASN A 64 55.66 13.90 -33.60
C ASN A 64 54.63 12.96 -32.93
N GLU A 65 54.84 12.62 -31.66
CA GLU A 65 53.95 11.77 -30.88
C GLU A 65 52.49 12.24 -30.90
N ALA A 66 52.25 13.55 -30.79
CA ALA A 66 50.90 14.12 -30.81
C ALA A 66 50.19 13.86 -32.14
N MET A 67 50.93 13.88 -33.25
CA MET A 67 50.40 13.60 -34.58
C MET A 67 49.97 12.13 -34.69
N ILE A 68 50.80 11.19 -34.22
CA ILE A 68 50.49 9.75 -34.26
C ILE A 68 49.31 9.43 -33.35
N ARG A 69 49.28 9.97 -32.12
CA ARG A 69 48.12 9.78 -31.23
C ARG A 69 46.84 10.31 -31.85
N THR A 70 46.88 11.51 -32.44
CA THR A 70 45.71 12.10 -33.12
C THR A 70 45.27 11.25 -34.33
N ALA A 71 46.22 10.74 -35.12
CA ALA A 71 45.92 9.84 -36.23
C ALA A 71 45.29 8.52 -35.76
N LEU A 72 45.81 7.91 -34.68
CA LEU A 72 45.23 6.71 -34.07
C LEU A 72 43.80 6.98 -33.58
N GLU A 73 43.55 8.12 -32.93
CA GLU A 73 42.21 8.52 -32.52
C GLU A 73 41.24 8.69 -33.72
N ILE A 74 41.71 9.21 -34.85
CA ILE A 74 40.92 9.29 -36.09
C ILE A 74 40.63 7.88 -36.63
N MET A 75 41.63 7.00 -36.66
CA MET A 75 41.51 5.63 -37.19
C MET A 75 40.57 4.76 -36.36
N VAL A 76 40.62 4.87 -35.03
CA VAL A 76 39.81 4.07 -34.10
C VAL A 76 38.42 4.67 -33.93
N CYS A 77 38.24 5.98 -34.09
CA CYS A 77 36.93 6.61 -33.97
C CYS A 77 36.01 6.23 -35.14
N ARG A 78 34.86 5.63 -34.79
CA ARG A 78 33.85 5.14 -35.74
C ARG A 78 33.36 6.18 -36.74
N VAL A 79 33.21 7.44 -36.31
CA VAL A 79 32.73 8.53 -37.16
C VAL A 79 33.88 9.10 -38.00
N ALA A 80 35.04 9.32 -37.37
CA ALA A 80 36.19 9.95 -37.99
C ALA A 80 36.82 9.11 -39.09
N LYS A 81 36.88 7.77 -38.93
CA LYS A 81 37.50 6.86 -39.92
C LYS A 81 36.89 6.96 -41.32
N LYS A 82 35.66 7.49 -41.47
CA LYS A 82 35.04 7.75 -42.77
C LYS A 82 35.85 8.73 -43.62
N THR A 83 36.65 9.61 -43.01
CA THR A 83 37.53 10.53 -43.75
C THR A 83 38.68 9.81 -44.44
N LEU A 84 39.06 8.62 -43.97
CA LEU A 84 40.11 7.80 -44.58
C LEU A 84 39.67 7.19 -45.93
N TRP A 85 38.38 7.27 -46.25
CA TRP A 85 37.84 6.77 -47.53
C TRP A 85 37.68 7.87 -48.57
N TRP A 86 38.08 9.10 -48.24
CA TRP A 86 38.10 10.18 -49.21
C TRP A 86 39.21 9.95 -50.24
N GLN A 87 38.98 10.43 -51.46
CA GLN A 87 39.97 10.37 -52.55
C GLN A 87 41.15 11.30 -52.26
N ASP A 88 42.31 11.03 -52.86
CA ASP A 88 43.58 11.73 -52.59
C ASP A 88 43.53 13.26 -52.75
N PHE A 89 42.61 13.77 -53.59
CA PHE A 89 42.39 15.20 -53.81
C PHE A 89 41.38 15.85 -52.86
N TRP A 90 41.05 15.20 -51.72
CA TRP A 90 40.10 15.73 -50.74
C TRP A 90 40.50 17.12 -50.21
N TYR A 91 41.79 17.42 -50.13
CA TYR A 91 42.32 18.67 -49.61
C TYR A 91 41.93 19.90 -50.46
N SER A 92 41.68 19.68 -51.75
CA SER A 92 41.20 20.72 -52.68
C SER A 92 39.73 21.11 -52.45
N VAL A 93 38.98 20.31 -51.69
CA VAL A 93 37.58 20.58 -51.35
C VAL A 93 37.53 21.34 -50.02
N GLU A 94 37.18 22.62 -50.05
CA GLU A 94 37.16 23.53 -48.89
C GLU A 94 36.42 22.93 -47.69
N GLU A 95 35.19 22.44 -47.92
CA GLU A 95 34.33 21.88 -46.88
C GLU A 95 34.97 20.67 -46.18
N LYS A 96 35.60 19.78 -46.96
CA LYS A 96 36.30 18.61 -46.42
C LYS A 96 37.54 19.02 -45.64
N ARG A 97 38.25 20.04 -46.11
CA ARG A 97 39.43 20.57 -45.43
C ARG A 97 39.09 21.20 -44.08
N GLU A 98 38.08 22.07 -44.03
CA GLU A 98 37.63 22.69 -42.78
C GLU A 98 37.02 21.65 -41.82
N TYR A 99 36.23 20.69 -42.33
CA TYR A 99 35.75 19.57 -41.53
C TYR A 99 36.91 18.76 -40.93
N PHE A 100 37.90 18.38 -41.74
CA PHE A 100 39.03 17.58 -41.28
C PHE A 100 39.89 18.36 -40.28
N LYS A 101 40.07 19.66 -40.47
CA LYS A 101 40.76 20.54 -39.52
C LYS A 101 40.04 20.57 -38.16
N SER A 102 38.72 20.73 -38.16
CA SER A 102 37.91 20.66 -36.93
C SER A 102 38.01 19.29 -36.26
N LEU A 103 37.91 18.22 -37.06
CA LEU A 103 38.04 16.84 -36.59
C LEU A 103 39.42 16.57 -35.95
N VAL A 104 40.50 17.00 -36.61
CA VAL A 104 41.87 16.90 -36.08
C VAL A 104 41.99 17.66 -34.77
N GLY A 105 41.43 18.87 -34.67
CA GLY A 105 41.39 19.63 -33.43
C GLY A 105 40.71 18.85 -32.29
N GLN A 106 39.53 18.29 -32.55
CA GLN A 106 38.80 17.46 -31.57
C GLN A 106 39.59 16.23 -31.14
N LYS A 107 40.19 15.50 -32.08
CA LYS A 107 40.97 14.30 -31.77
C LYS A 107 42.28 14.62 -31.06
N LEU A 108 42.90 15.75 -31.38
CA LEU A 108 44.07 16.25 -30.67
C LEU A 108 43.73 16.60 -29.21
N ALA A 109 42.60 17.25 -28.96
CA ALA A 109 42.15 17.56 -27.59
C ALA A 109 41.96 16.27 -26.75
N ILE A 110 41.37 15.22 -27.34
CA ILE A 110 41.24 13.90 -26.71
C ILE A 110 42.62 13.27 -26.45
N ALA A 111 43.51 13.28 -27.45
CA ALA A 111 44.85 12.72 -27.31
C ALA A 111 45.66 13.42 -26.20
N ILE A 112 45.56 14.75 -26.08
CA ILE A 112 46.20 15.53 -25.02
C ILE A 112 45.59 15.19 -23.65
N ALA A 113 44.27 15.11 -23.55
CA ALA A 113 43.59 14.76 -22.30
C ALA A 113 43.98 13.36 -21.82
N ASN A 114 44.05 12.39 -22.73
CA ASN A 114 44.51 11.03 -22.44
C ASN A 114 45.98 11.01 -21.99
N ALA A 115 46.87 11.76 -22.65
CA ALA A 115 48.28 11.86 -22.26
C ALA A 115 48.47 12.51 -20.88
N LYS A 116 47.66 13.53 -20.55
CA LYS A 116 47.70 14.24 -19.26
C LYS A 116 46.87 13.58 -18.16
N ARG A 117 46.09 12.53 -18.48
CA ARG A 117 45.07 11.94 -17.59
C ARG A 117 44.08 12.98 -17.07
N SER A 118 43.74 13.97 -17.90
CA SER A 118 42.78 15.03 -17.57
C SER A 118 41.45 14.81 -18.28
N LYS A 119 40.41 15.57 -17.88
CA LYS A 119 39.14 15.58 -18.63
C LYS A 119 39.36 16.21 -20.02
N VAL A 120 38.61 15.71 -21.00
CA VAL A 120 38.61 16.27 -22.37
C VAL A 120 37.93 17.63 -22.32
N ASP A 121 38.69 18.68 -22.63
CA ASP A 121 38.18 20.03 -22.79
C ASP A 121 38.03 20.34 -24.28
N LEU A 122 36.78 20.46 -24.74
CA LEU A 122 36.44 20.82 -26.12
C LEU A 122 35.99 22.27 -26.26
N SER A 123 36.04 23.07 -25.18
CA SER A 123 35.56 24.45 -25.18
C SER A 123 36.28 25.34 -26.19
N ALA A 124 37.60 25.14 -26.38
CA ALA A 124 38.39 25.89 -27.36
C ALA A 124 38.03 25.56 -28.83
N LEU A 125 37.37 24.43 -29.08
CA LEU A 125 36.95 23.98 -30.42
C LEU A 125 35.48 24.28 -30.70
N GLN A 126 34.70 24.56 -29.65
CA GLN A 126 33.45 25.30 -29.76
C GLN A 126 33.83 26.76 -30.03
N GLY A 127 34.35 27.02 -31.24
CA GLY A 127 34.61 28.37 -31.69
C GLY A 127 33.37 29.23 -31.41
N SER A 128 33.61 30.50 -31.09
CA SER A 128 32.62 31.57 -30.90
C SER A 128 31.81 31.88 -32.17
N GLY A 129 31.58 30.88 -33.02
CA GLY A 129 30.67 30.97 -34.14
C GLY A 129 29.28 31.24 -33.58
N GLU A 130 28.69 32.35 -34.02
CA GLU A 130 27.29 32.64 -33.82
C GLU A 130 26.49 31.35 -33.94
N GLU A 131 25.83 30.98 -32.85
CA GLU A 131 25.06 29.76 -32.77
C GLU A 131 24.05 29.77 -33.91
N ASP A 132 24.09 28.76 -34.79
CA ASP A 132 23.18 28.67 -35.93
C ASP A 132 21.75 28.90 -35.42
N PRO A 133 21.01 29.92 -35.91
CA PRO A 133 19.67 30.24 -35.41
C PRO A 133 18.73 29.03 -35.45
N ARG A 134 18.99 28.06 -36.34
CA ARG A 134 18.26 26.79 -36.39
C ARG A 134 18.53 25.90 -35.17
N LEU A 135 19.76 25.84 -34.69
CA LEU A 135 20.12 25.08 -33.48
C LEU A 135 19.49 25.72 -32.23
N ALA A 136 19.44 27.05 -32.16
CA ALA A 136 18.75 27.75 -31.07
C ALA A 136 17.25 27.40 -31.03
N VAL A 137 16.58 27.37 -32.20
CA VAL A 137 15.17 26.96 -32.30
C VAL A 137 14.99 25.49 -31.87
N LEU A 138 15.86 24.58 -32.33
CA LEU A 138 15.77 23.16 -31.96
C LEU A 138 15.97 22.93 -30.46
N ARG A 139 16.89 23.66 -29.82
CA ARG A 139 17.07 23.58 -28.36
C ARG A 139 15.85 24.08 -27.61
N LYS A 140 15.27 25.20 -28.04
CA LYS A 140 14.03 25.71 -27.45
C LYS A 140 12.89 24.69 -27.58
N GLN A 141 12.74 24.07 -28.75
CA GLN A 141 11.75 23.00 -28.95
C GLN A 141 12.03 21.78 -28.07
N LEU A 142 13.30 21.41 -27.88
CA LEU A 142 13.70 20.34 -26.98
C LEU A 142 13.30 20.66 -25.54
N GLU A 143 13.65 21.85 -25.04
CA GLU A 143 13.30 22.31 -23.69
C GLU A 143 11.77 22.34 -23.47
N GLU A 144 11.02 22.85 -24.46
CA GLU A 144 9.54 22.86 -24.42
C GLU A 144 8.98 21.43 -24.38
N SER A 145 9.53 20.51 -25.18
CA SER A 145 9.11 19.11 -25.21
C SER A 145 9.45 18.36 -23.91
N GLU A 146 10.61 18.63 -23.31
CA GLU A 146 11.03 18.05 -22.03
C GLU A 146 10.14 18.57 -20.89
N ALA A 147 9.83 19.86 -20.89
CA ALA A 147 8.90 20.46 -19.93
C ALA A 147 7.49 19.87 -20.07
N ALA A 148 6.99 19.72 -21.29
CA ALA A 148 5.69 19.10 -21.57
C ALA A 148 5.65 17.63 -21.11
N LEU A 149 6.72 16.87 -21.36
CA LEU A 149 6.83 15.47 -20.94
C LEU A 149 6.87 15.36 -19.40
N LYS A 150 7.60 16.25 -18.73
CA LYS A 150 7.61 16.32 -17.26
C LYS A 150 6.22 16.64 -16.69
N ALA A 151 5.50 17.59 -17.29
CA ALA A 151 4.14 17.94 -16.89
C ALA A 151 3.16 16.77 -17.11
N ALA A 152 3.24 16.07 -18.24
CA ALA A 152 2.42 14.91 -18.54
C ALA A 152 2.66 13.76 -17.53
N ARG A 153 3.92 13.50 -17.16
CA ARG A 153 4.25 12.50 -16.13
C ARG A 153 3.70 12.89 -14.75
N ALA A 154 3.76 14.16 -14.39
CA ALA A 154 3.18 14.64 -13.13
C ALA A 154 1.64 14.49 -13.12
N ALA A 155 0.98 14.82 -14.24
CA ALA A 155 -0.46 14.65 -14.39
C ALA A 155 -0.88 13.17 -14.34
N GLN A 156 -0.11 12.28 -14.97
CA GLN A 156 -0.33 10.83 -14.89
C GLN A 156 -0.22 10.32 -13.45
N ALA A 157 0.83 10.72 -12.73
CA ALA A 157 1.02 10.33 -11.33
C ALA A 157 -0.12 10.85 -10.42
N ALA A 158 -0.64 12.06 -10.67
CA ALA A 158 -1.80 12.58 -9.96
C ALA A 158 -3.05 11.74 -10.24
N ALA A 159 -3.34 11.45 -11.51
CA ALA A 159 -4.49 10.63 -11.91
C ALA A 159 -4.43 9.20 -11.36
N GLU A 160 -3.24 8.59 -11.30
CA GLU A 160 -3.04 7.26 -10.69
C GLU A 160 -3.32 7.25 -9.19
N ASN A 161 -2.90 8.31 -8.46
CA ASN A 161 -3.21 8.46 -7.04
C ASN A 161 -4.71 8.66 -6.81
N ASP A 162 -5.37 9.46 -7.63
CA ASP A 162 -6.83 9.66 -7.55
C ASP A 162 -7.58 8.35 -7.81
N ALA A 163 -7.16 7.58 -8.81
CA ALA A 163 -7.73 6.26 -9.08
C ALA A 163 -7.53 5.28 -7.92
N ARG A 164 -6.38 5.31 -7.24
CA ARG A 164 -6.15 4.50 -6.03
C ARG A 164 -7.09 4.91 -4.90
N ASN A 165 -7.21 6.20 -4.62
CA ASN A 165 -8.08 6.72 -3.56
C ASN A 165 -9.56 6.35 -3.83
N MET A 166 -10.01 6.45 -5.09
CA MET A 166 -11.38 6.07 -5.46
C MET A 166 -11.62 4.56 -5.33
N ARG A 167 -10.61 3.71 -5.59
CA ARG A 167 -10.71 2.26 -5.35
C ARG A 167 -10.80 1.93 -3.86
N GLU A 168 -9.99 2.57 -3.03
CA GLU A 168 -10.03 2.39 -1.57
C GLU A 168 -11.39 2.84 -1.00
N ALA A 169 -11.91 3.98 -1.45
CA ALA A 169 -13.23 4.46 -1.06
C ALA A 169 -14.35 3.51 -1.52
N ALA A 170 -14.25 2.94 -2.72
CA ALA A 170 -15.20 1.95 -3.21
C ALA A 170 -15.15 0.64 -2.41
N GLU A 171 -13.96 0.18 -2.00
CA GLU A 171 -13.80 -0.99 -1.15
C GLU A 171 -14.38 -0.76 0.25
N GLU A 172 -14.16 0.42 0.84
CA GLU A 172 -14.74 0.78 2.13
C GLU A 172 -16.28 0.86 2.05
N ALA A 173 -16.82 1.46 1.00
CA ALA A 173 -18.26 1.49 0.75
C ALA A 173 -18.83 0.08 0.60
N ALA A 174 -18.15 -0.82 -0.12
CA ALA A 174 -18.56 -2.22 -0.27
C ALA A 174 -18.57 -2.96 1.08
N LYS A 175 -17.58 -2.74 1.95
CA LYS A 175 -17.56 -3.30 3.31
C LYS A 175 -18.74 -2.81 4.14
N ARG A 176 -19.03 -1.50 4.12
CA ARG A 176 -20.18 -0.91 4.81
C ARG A 176 -21.52 -1.50 4.32
N ILE A 177 -21.67 -1.71 3.02
CA ILE A 177 -22.85 -2.38 2.44
C ILE A 177 -22.97 -3.81 2.97
N ALA A 178 -21.89 -4.59 2.93
CA ALA A 178 -21.89 -5.97 3.43
C ALA A 178 -22.23 -6.07 4.93
N ASP A 179 -21.77 -5.12 5.75
CA ASP A 179 -22.10 -5.07 7.17
C ASP A 179 -23.57 -4.69 7.40
N LEU A 180 -24.10 -3.75 6.61
CA LEU A 180 -25.53 -3.42 6.62
C LEU A 180 -26.39 -4.62 6.20
N GLU A 181 -25.99 -5.37 5.18
CA GLU A 181 -26.69 -6.59 4.75
C GLU A 181 -26.73 -7.66 5.85
N LYS A 182 -25.62 -7.89 6.56
CA LYS A 182 -25.59 -8.78 7.73
C LYS A 182 -26.52 -8.31 8.84
N SER A 183 -26.55 -7.01 9.10
CA SER A 183 -27.45 -6.42 10.11
C SER A 183 -28.92 -6.62 9.74
N ILE A 184 -29.28 -6.42 8.46
CA ILE A 184 -30.63 -6.66 7.93
C ILE A 184 -31.02 -8.13 8.09
N GLU A 185 -30.12 -9.07 7.78
CA GLU A 185 -30.41 -10.50 7.93
C GLU A 185 -30.60 -10.92 9.40
N THR A 186 -29.83 -10.32 10.31
CA THR A 186 -30.01 -10.51 11.75
C THR A 186 -31.38 -10.01 12.20
N TYR A 187 -31.80 -8.81 11.77
CA TYR A 187 -33.13 -8.28 12.08
C TYR A 187 -34.26 -9.11 11.46
N ARG A 188 -34.07 -9.65 10.25
CA ARG A 188 -35.05 -10.57 9.63
C ARG A 188 -35.20 -11.86 10.42
N SER A 189 -34.11 -12.41 10.94
CA SER A 189 -34.13 -13.61 11.78
C SER A 189 -34.85 -13.34 13.10
N GLN A 190 -34.52 -12.23 13.78
CA GLN A 190 -35.22 -11.79 14.99
C GLN A 190 -36.72 -11.54 14.76
N ALA A 191 -37.08 -10.93 13.62
CA ALA A 191 -38.49 -10.72 13.27
C ALA A 191 -39.24 -12.04 13.06
N LYS A 192 -38.60 -13.04 12.44
CA LYS A 192 -39.17 -14.39 12.29
C LYS A 192 -39.34 -15.09 13.63
N GLU A 193 -38.34 -15.02 14.52
CA GLU A 193 -38.41 -15.58 15.87
C GLU A 193 -39.53 -14.93 16.69
N ASN A 194 -39.62 -13.59 16.68
CA ASN A 194 -40.68 -12.85 17.35
C ASN A 194 -42.07 -13.19 16.78
N ALA A 195 -42.19 -13.33 15.46
CA ALA A 195 -43.44 -13.74 14.82
C ALA A 195 -43.83 -15.18 15.15
N ALA A 196 -42.86 -16.10 15.24
CA ALA A 196 -43.08 -17.48 15.66
C ALA A 196 -43.53 -17.52 17.14
N ALA A 197 -42.86 -16.78 18.02
CA ALA A 197 -43.22 -16.64 19.43
C ALA A 197 -44.66 -16.12 19.59
N ALA A 198 -45.06 -15.12 18.78
CA ALA A 198 -46.42 -14.57 18.78
C ALA A 198 -47.49 -15.54 18.22
N ASN A 199 -47.12 -16.45 17.31
CA ASN A 199 -48.03 -17.47 16.74
C ASN A 199 -48.10 -18.77 17.55
N THR A 200 -47.21 -18.98 18.51
CA THR A 200 -47.40 -20.02 19.53
C THR A 200 -48.69 -19.68 20.28
N PRO A 201 -49.70 -20.56 20.32
CA PRO A 201 -50.90 -20.32 21.11
C PRO A 201 -50.43 -20.03 22.53
N ALA A 202 -50.80 -18.85 23.06
CA ALA A 202 -50.50 -18.46 24.43
C ALA A 202 -50.68 -19.69 25.33
N PRO A 203 -49.67 -20.09 26.12
CA PRO A 203 -49.82 -21.23 27.01
C PRO A 203 -51.12 -21.03 27.78
N LYS A 204 -52.05 -21.98 27.70
CA LYS A 204 -53.25 -21.94 28.57
C LYS A 204 -52.83 -21.83 30.04
N ASP A 205 -51.61 -22.29 30.35
CA ASP A 205 -50.92 -22.11 31.62
C ASP A 205 -50.59 -20.66 31.95
N ASP A 206 -50.18 -19.78 31.03
CA ASP A 206 -49.89 -18.39 31.40
C ASP A 206 -51.18 -17.65 31.79
N SER A 207 -52.30 -17.99 31.15
CA SER A 207 -53.62 -17.48 31.53
C SER A 207 -54.14 -18.08 32.83
N GLU A 208 -53.88 -19.36 33.09
CA GLU A 208 -54.25 -20.01 34.35
C GLU A 208 -53.34 -19.60 35.51
N GLU A 209 -52.06 -19.38 35.27
CA GLU A 209 -51.06 -18.90 36.22
C GLU A 209 -51.28 -17.42 36.52
N LEU A 210 -51.61 -16.57 35.53
CA LEU A 210 -52.12 -15.21 35.80
C LEU A 210 -53.41 -15.22 36.61
N ARG A 211 -54.31 -16.18 36.36
CA ARG A 211 -55.57 -16.29 37.10
C ARG A 211 -55.34 -16.81 38.53
N ARG A 212 -54.39 -17.73 38.71
CA ARG A 212 -53.94 -18.27 40.01
C ARG A 212 -53.19 -17.22 40.82
N LEU A 213 -52.28 -16.46 40.19
CA LEU A 213 -51.57 -15.35 40.81
C LEU A 213 -52.52 -14.21 41.18
N LYS A 214 -53.50 -13.87 40.34
CA LYS A 214 -54.57 -12.92 40.69
C LYS A 214 -55.44 -13.42 41.86
N ALA A 215 -55.77 -14.71 41.89
CA ALA A 215 -56.51 -15.30 43.01
C ALA A 215 -55.67 -15.28 44.31
N GLN A 216 -54.38 -15.61 44.24
CA GLN A 216 -53.46 -15.53 45.38
C GLN A 216 -53.28 -14.10 45.88
N LEU A 217 -53.19 -13.11 44.98
CA LEU A 217 -53.16 -11.69 45.35
C LEU A 217 -54.45 -11.28 46.09
N SER A 218 -55.62 -11.67 45.56
CA SER A 218 -56.90 -11.38 46.21
C SER A 218 -57.04 -12.08 47.57
N GLU A 219 -56.56 -13.32 47.72
CA GLU A 219 -56.53 -14.06 48.99
C GLU A 219 -55.61 -13.38 50.00
N ARG A 220 -54.42 -12.95 49.57
CA ARG A 220 -53.46 -12.20 50.39
C ARG A 220 -54.02 -10.84 50.81
N ASP A 221 -54.70 -10.12 49.91
CA ASP A 221 -55.34 -8.85 50.23
C ASP A 221 -56.45 -9.02 51.29
N LYS A 222 -57.24 -10.11 51.22
CA LYS A 222 -58.21 -10.46 52.27
C LYS A 222 -57.53 -10.77 53.60
N GLN A 223 -56.44 -11.55 53.57
CA GLN A 223 -55.67 -11.86 54.78
C GLN A 223 -55.06 -10.60 55.41
N VAL A 224 -54.60 -9.64 54.60
CA VAL A 224 -54.12 -8.35 55.09
C VAL A 224 -55.27 -7.56 55.73
N ALA A 225 -56.44 -7.50 55.10
CA ALA A 225 -57.60 -6.82 55.65
C ALA A 225 -58.07 -7.45 56.99
N ASP A 226 -58.09 -8.77 57.09
CA ASP A 226 -58.45 -9.48 58.32
C ASP A 226 -57.43 -9.24 59.44
N LEU A 227 -56.13 -9.27 59.12
CA LEU A 227 -55.07 -8.95 60.08
C LEU A 227 -55.10 -7.49 60.53
N GLU A 228 -55.40 -6.55 59.62
CA GLU A 228 -55.58 -5.14 59.94
C GLU A 228 -56.78 -4.93 60.88
N GLN A 229 -57.87 -5.67 60.66
CA GLN A 229 -59.04 -5.63 61.52
C GLN A 229 -58.74 -6.24 62.90
N GLN A 230 -58.05 -7.38 62.96
CA GLN A 230 -57.58 -7.98 64.22
C GLN A 230 -56.66 -7.04 65.01
N LEU A 231 -55.72 -6.36 64.33
CA LEU A 231 -54.87 -5.36 64.96
C LEU A 231 -55.66 -4.18 65.50
N LYS A 232 -56.69 -3.73 64.77
CA LYS A 232 -57.57 -2.65 65.22
C LYS A 232 -58.39 -3.06 66.45
N ASP A 233 -58.88 -4.29 66.49
CA ASP A 233 -59.65 -4.82 67.61
C ASP A 233 -58.77 -5.03 68.85
N LEU A 234 -57.57 -5.60 68.69
CA LEU A 234 -56.57 -5.70 69.77
C LEU A 234 -56.11 -4.32 70.25
N THR A 235 -55.93 -3.35 69.36
CA THR A 235 -55.59 -1.97 69.74
C THR A 235 -56.72 -1.33 70.54
N ASN A 236 -57.97 -1.57 70.16
CA ASN A 236 -59.14 -1.10 70.91
C ASN A 236 -59.27 -1.81 72.27
N GLU A 237 -58.91 -3.09 72.33
CA GLU A 237 -58.89 -3.88 73.57
C GLU A 237 -57.80 -3.40 74.54
N ILE A 238 -56.60 -3.10 74.04
CA ILE A 238 -55.52 -2.47 74.82
C ILE A 238 -55.97 -1.10 75.33
N LYS A 239 -56.55 -0.24 74.47
CA LYS A 239 -57.09 1.06 74.89
C LYS A 239 -58.18 0.92 75.96
N ARG A 240 -59.03 -0.11 75.87
CA ARG A 240 -60.03 -0.41 76.91
C ARG A 240 -59.38 -0.87 78.22
N ARG A 241 -58.35 -1.72 78.14
CA ARG A 241 -57.59 -2.21 79.31
C ARG A 241 -56.77 -1.10 79.99
N ASP A 242 -56.23 -0.15 79.22
CA ASP A 242 -55.55 1.04 79.73
C ASP A 242 -56.52 2.08 80.34
N SER A 243 -57.80 2.04 79.96
CA SER A 243 -58.86 2.90 80.52
C SER A 243 -59.55 2.33 81.76
N LEU A 244 -59.19 1.12 82.23
CA LEU A 244 -59.70 0.52 83.46
C LEU A 244 -58.81 0.91 84.66
N PRO A 245 -59.38 1.25 85.84
CA PRO A 245 -58.60 1.59 87.03
C PRO A 245 -57.83 0.35 87.50
N LYS A 246 -56.51 0.50 87.69
CA LYS A 246 -55.63 -0.56 88.22
C LYS A 246 -56.03 -0.92 89.65
N GLU A 247 -56.75 -2.02 89.81
CA GLU A 247 -56.86 -2.74 91.09
C GLU A 247 -56.58 -4.23 90.85
N GLY A 248 -55.49 -4.72 91.46
CA GLY A 248 -55.34 -6.12 91.83
C GLY A 248 -54.65 -7.06 90.83
N ASN A 249 -53.39 -7.38 91.17
CA ASN A 249 -52.61 -8.57 90.79
C ASN A 249 -51.63 -8.43 89.59
N ASP A 250 -50.50 -7.78 89.87
CA ASP A 250 -49.47 -7.29 88.93
C ASP A 250 -48.46 -8.33 88.38
N LYS A 251 -48.62 -9.64 88.64
CA LYS A 251 -47.67 -10.65 88.12
C LYS A 251 -48.19 -11.43 86.91
N ASP A 252 -49.44 -11.88 86.93
CA ASP A 252 -50.02 -12.65 85.81
C ASP A 252 -50.41 -11.73 84.64
N SER A 253 -50.94 -10.55 84.93
CA SER A 253 -51.30 -9.54 83.92
C SER A 253 -50.08 -9.01 83.16
N ASN A 254 -48.93 -8.90 83.83
CA ASN A 254 -47.67 -8.48 83.20
C ASN A 254 -47.07 -9.61 82.34
N ALA A 255 -47.24 -10.88 82.72
CA ALA A 255 -46.83 -12.03 81.92
C ALA A 255 -47.69 -12.19 80.66
N GLU A 256 -49.01 -11.98 80.75
CA GLU A 256 -49.90 -11.95 79.59
C GLU A 256 -49.61 -10.76 78.66
N LEU A 257 -49.34 -9.57 79.21
CA LEU A 257 -48.91 -8.41 78.44
C LEU A 257 -47.58 -8.65 77.71
N GLN A 258 -46.61 -9.28 78.37
CA GLN A 258 -45.34 -9.64 77.72
C GLN A 258 -45.52 -10.72 76.64
N MET A 259 -46.39 -11.71 76.85
CA MET A 259 -46.71 -12.69 75.80
C MET A 259 -47.44 -12.04 74.62
N ALA A 260 -48.37 -11.13 74.87
CA ALA A 260 -49.04 -10.36 73.83
C ALA A 260 -48.07 -9.46 73.06
N GLN A 261 -47.14 -8.79 73.75
CA GLN A 261 -46.09 -7.98 73.13
C GLN A 261 -45.15 -8.81 72.27
N ARG A 262 -44.68 -9.98 72.75
CA ARG A 262 -43.87 -10.91 71.95
C ARG A 262 -44.63 -11.43 70.74
N ARG A 263 -45.94 -11.70 70.90
CA ARG A 263 -46.78 -12.13 69.79
C ARG A 263 -46.94 -11.04 68.73
N ILE A 264 -47.05 -9.77 69.14
CA ILE A 264 -47.07 -8.63 68.23
C ILE A 264 -45.73 -8.48 67.51
N GLU A 265 -44.60 -8.55 68.21
CA GLU A 265 -43.27 -8.49 67.58
C GLU A 265 -43.06 -9.61 66.55
N ASP A 266 -43.50 -10.83 66.85
CA ASP A 266 -43.41 -11.95 65.92
C ASP A 266 -44.31 -11.74 64.69
N LEU A 267 -45.53 -11.22 64.88
CA LEU A 267 -46.44 -10.90 63.78
C LEU A 267 -45.93 -9.73 62.93
N GLU A 268 -45.31 -8.71 63.54
CA GLU A 268 -44.68 -7.58 62.82
C GLU A 268 -43.49 -8.05 62.00
N LYS A 269 -42.66 -8.96 62.54
CA LYS A 269 -41.57 -9.60 61.78
C LYS A 269 -42.12 -10.41 60.61
N GLN A 270 -43.20 -11.17 60.80
CA GLN A 270 -43.84 -11.94 59.74
C GLN A 270 -44.42 -11.02 58.65
N LEU A 271 -45.06 -9.90 59.02
CA LEU A 271 -45.58 -8.92 58.06
C LEU A 271 -44.46 -8.23 57.28
N LYS A 272 -43.35 -7.89 57.94
CA LYS A 272 -42.19 -7.28 57.29
C LYS A 272 -41.53 -8.25 56.31
N GLN A 273 -41.41 -9.52 56.69
CA GLN A 273 -40.90 -10.57 55.82
C GLN A 273 -41.84 -10.79 54.62
N ALA A 274 -43.14 -10.93 54.85
CA ALA A 274 -44.12 -11.10 53.78
C ALA A 274 -44.15 -9.91 52.79
N ARG A 275 -43.97 -8.67 53.29
CA ARG A 275 -43.84 -7.47 52.45
C ARG A 275 -42.54 -7.46 51.64
N ALA A 276 -41.44 -7.92 52.24
CA ALA A 276 -40.16 -8.03 51.54
C ALA A 276 -40.20 -9.11 50.45
N ASP A 277 -40.83 -10.25 50.72
CA ASP A 277 -41.01 -11.34 49.76
C ASP A 277 -41.89 -10.86 48.59
N LEU A 278 -43.01 -10.17 48.86
CA LEU A 278 -43.85 -9.55 47.83
C LEU A 278 -43.10 -8.50 46.97
N ALA A 279 -42.20 -7.73 47.57
CA ALA A 279 -41.40 -6.74 46.86
C ALA A 279 -40.29 -7.39 46.01
N ALA A 280 -39.71 -8.50 46.49
CA ALA A 280 -38.72 -9.29 45.76
C ALA A 280 -39.35 -10.00 44.55
N GLU A 281 -40.56 -10.52 44.71
CA GLU A 281 -41.30 -11.20 43.65
C GLU A 281 -41.75 -10.22 42.55
N LYS A 282 -42.10 -8.97 42.90
CA LYS A 282 -42.34 -7.88 41.94
C LYS A 282 -41.09 -7.39 41.20
N LYS A 283 -39.88 -7.66 41.71
CA LYS A 283 -38.60 -7.22 41.11
C LYS A 283 -37.90 -8.29 40.28
N LYS A 284 -38.45 -9.51 40.18
CA LYS A 284 -37.85 -10.60 39.40
C LYS A 284 -38.16 -10.39 37.90
N PRO A 285 -37.17 -10.08 37.04
CA PRO A 285 -37.39 -10.04 35.59
C PRO A 285 -37.67 -11.46 35.07
N PRO A 286 -38.42 -11.62 33.95
CA PRO A 286 -38.73 -12.92 33.38
C PRO A 286 -37.42 -13.63 32.99
N GLN A 287 -37.14 -14.77 33.62
CA GLN A 287 -36.03 -15.63 33.25
C GLN A 287 -36.37 -16.35 31.95
N GLY A 288 -35.85 -15.85 30.82
CA GLY A 288 -35.76 -16.62 29.59
C GLY A 288 -34.83 -17.82 29.77
N PRO A 289 -35.06 -18.94 29.05
CA PRO A 289 -34.31 -20.17 29.24
C PRO A 289 -32.84 -19.98 28.82
N THR A 290 -31.92 -20.23 29.76
CA THR A 290 -30.49 -20.30 29.51
C THR A 290 -30.14 -21.63 28.83
N GLU A 291 -30.00 -21.57 27.50
CA GLU A 291 -29.51 -22.66 26.67
C GLU A 291 -28.02 -22.92 26.97
N LYS A 292 -27.72 -24.08 27.55
CA LYS A 292 -26.35 -24.57 27.77
C LYS A 292 -25.76 -25.01 26.44
N ALA A 293 -24.85 -24.21 25.88
CA ALA A 293 -24.03 -24.62 24.75
C ALA A 293 -22.99 -25.67 25.19
N GLU A 294 -23.27 -26.92 24.85
CA GLU A 294 -22.38 -28.07 24.92
C GLU A 294 -21.33 -27.95 23.80
N LYS A 295 -20.04 -27.84 24.16
CA LYS A 295 -18.93 -27.97 23.20
C LYS A 295 -18.60 -29.45 23.00
N PRO A 296 -18.53 -29.98 21.77
CA PRO A 296 -17.80 -31.20 21.51
C PRO A 296 -16.37 -30.89 21.03
N SER A 297 -15.43 -31.65 21.58
CA SER A 297 -14.05 -31.78 21.10
C SER A 297 -13.99 -32.31 19.67
N LYS A 298 -13.22 -31.62 18.81
CA LYS A 298 -12.07 -32.17 18.07
C LYS A 298 -11.38 -31.06 17.27
#